data_AF-A0A3D3V6L9-F1
#
_entry.id   AF-A0A3D3V6L9-F1
#
_cell.length_a   1.000
_cell.length_b   1.000
_cell.length_c   1.000
_cell.angle_alpha   90.00
_cell.angle_beta   90.00
_cell.angle_gamma   90.00
#
_symmetry.space_group_name_H-M   'P 1'
#
loop_
_entity.id
_entity.type
_entity.pdbx_description
1 polymer ?
#
loop_
_entity_poly.entity_id
_entity_poly.type
_entity_poly.pdbx_seq_one_letter_code
_entity_poly.pdbx_strand_id
1 'polypeptide(L)'
;MPYADALAPFVRWHRQLWAESIGKNGHGTTPIDALGSVDQHSQLQLYLDGPDDKMFTIITQPLAGRGDLVPPDLAAHAGIEFLAGHTTGDLLGAEQDATIDSLCAHGRPVRRIDVARIDPTALGALMVHFMLETVTACFMLGVDPFDQPAVDDGKERARALLMETK
;
A
#
# COMPACT_ATOMS: atom_id res chain seq x y z
N MET A 1 -1.77 -0.68 0.76
CA MET A 1 -2.73 0.00 -0.15
C MET A 1 -3.55 1.01 0.62
N PRO A 2 -3.15 2.30 0.68
CA PRO A 2 -3.95 3.34 1.29
C PRO A 2 -5.08 3.80 0.36
N TYR A 3 -6.24 4.16 0.91
CA TYR A 3 -7.29 4.93 0.22
C TYR A 3 -7.08 6.43 0.47
N ALA A 4 -5.88 6.88 0.11
CA ALA A 4 -5.46 8.28 0.22
C ALA A 4 -4.20 8.53 -0.62
N ASP A 5 -4.32 9.35 -1.67
CA ASP A 5 -3.20 9.70 -2.56
C ASP A 5 -2.01 10.31 -1.82
N ALA A 6 -2.28 11.09 -0.77
CA ALA A 6 -1.26 11.71 0.07
C ALA A 6 -0.32 10.70 0.76
N LEU A 7 -0.73 9.43 0.89
CA LEU A 7 0.09 8.37 1.46
C LEU A 7 0.91 7.59 0.41
N ALA A 8 0.82 7.91 -0.88
CA ALA A 8 1.62 7.23 -1.91
C ALA A 8 3.14 7.30 -1.64
N PRO A 9 3.74 8.43 -1.21
CA PRO A 9 5.15 8.46 -0.82
C PRO A 9 5.46 7.61 0.42
N PHE A 10 4.53 7.54 1.36
CA PHE A 10 4.65 6.71 2.55
C PHE A 10 4.73 5.22 2.19
N VAL A 11 3.94 4.75 1.22
CA VAL A 11 4.01 3.35 0.73
C VAL A 11 5.39 3.05 0.16
N ARG A 12 5.97 3.94 -0.66
CA ARG A 12 7.32 3.75 -1.23
C ARG A 12 8.40 3.77 -0.14
N TRP A 13 8.25 4.61 0.87
CA TRP A 13 9.13 4.63 2.04
C TRP A 13 9.04 3.31 2.81
N HIS A 14 7.83 2.81 3.08
CA HIS A 14 7.62 1.53 3.75
C HIS A 14 8.19 0.36 2.93
N ARG A 15 8.06 0.38 1.60
CA ARG A 15 8.67 -0.62 0.71
C ARG A 15 10.16 -0.73 0.94
N GLN A 16 10.87 0.41 1.01
CA GLN A 16 12.30 0.43 1.30
C GLN A 16 12.58 -0.12 2.70
N LEU A 17 11.90 0.43 3.72
CA LEU A 17 12.06 0.01 5.11
C LEU A 17 11.91 -1.50 5.26
N TRP A 18 10.86 -2.07 4.69
CA TRP A 18 10.59 -3.50 4.78
C TRP A 18 11.62 -4.31 4.00
N ALA A 19 11.80 -4.04 2.70
CA ALA A 19 12.67 -4.83 1.83
C ALA A 19 14.13 -4.84 2.29
N GLU A 20 14.71 -3.68 2.61
CA GLU A 20 16.12 -3.61 3.02
C GLU A 20 16.34 -4.22 4.42
N SER A 21 15.37 -4.13 5.33
CA SER A 21 15.53 -4.69 6.67
C SER A 21 15.30 -6.20 6.72
N ILE A 22 14.24 -6.73 6.10
CA ILE A 22 13.86 -8.15 6.26
C ILE A 22 14.47 -9.08 5.19
N GLY A 23 14.86 -8.54 4.03
CA GLY A 23 15.29 -9.31 2.86
C GLY A 23 16.70 -9.87 2.99
N LYS A 24 16.92 -10.77 3.94
CA LYS A 24 18.25 -11.28 4.34
C LYS A 24 18.22 -12.77 4.60
N ASN A 25 19.35 -13.44 4.37
CA ASN A 25 19.54 -14.87 4.65
C ASN A 25 18.47 -15.80 4.03
N GLY A 26 17.91 -15.43 2.88
CA GLY A 26 16.83 -16.18 2.22
C GLY A 26 15.43 -15.96 2.82
N HIS A 27 15.32 -15.11 3.85
CA HIS A 27 14.04 -14.61 4.36
C HIS A 27 13.62 -13.34 3.62
N GLY A 28 12.34 -13.03 3.71
CA GLY A 28 11.77 -11.85 3.07
C GLY A 28 10.36 -12.10 2.56
N THR A 29 9.58 -11.04 2.43
CA THR A 29 8.41 -10.97 1.58
C THR A 29 8.60 -9.80 0.63
N THR A 30 8.11 -9.91 -0.60
CA THR A 30 8.24 -8.85 -1.59
C THR A 30 7.19 -7.76 -1.33
N PRO A 31 7.57 -6.54 -0.90
CA PRO A 31 6.60 -5.47 -0.77
C PRO A 31 6.15 -4.98 -2.15
N ILE A 32 4.84 -4.92 -2.35
CA ILE A 32 4.20 -4.43 -3.58
C ILE A 32 3.48 -3.11 -3.27
N ASP A 33 3.81 -2.08 -4.04
CA ASP A 33 3.15 -0.77 -3.93
C ASP A 33 1.77 -0.85 -4.61
N ALA A 34 0.72 -0.42 -3.89
CA ALA A 34 -0.63 -0.29 -4.43
C ALA A 34 -1.34 0.89 -3.77
N LEU A 35 -2.26 1.53 -4.49
CA LEU A 35 -3.06 2.68 -4.09
C LEU A 35 -4.54 2.44 -4.41
N GLY A 36 -5.41 2.69 -3.42
CA GLY A 36 -6.86 2.66 -3.61
C GLY A 36 -7.37 4.00 -4.12
N SER A 37 -8.26 4.07 -5.11
CA SER A 37 -8.81 2.96 -5.89
C SER A 37 -8.10 2.66 -7.22
N VAL A 38 -7.08 3.45 -7.58
CA VAL A 38 -6.38 3.34 -8.88
C VAL A 38 -5.94 1.90 -9.19
N ASP A 39 -5.37 1.18 -8.22
CA ASP A 39 -4.88 -0.18 -8.43
C ASP A 39 -5.96 -1.28 -8.41
N GLN A 40 -7.23 -0.92 -8.20
CA GLN A 40 -8.34 -1.80 -8.55
C GLN A 40 -8.38 -2.10 -10.05
N HIS A 41 -7.88 -1.17 -10.88
CA HIS A 41 -7.88 -1.28 -12.33
C HIS A 41 -6.55 -1.79 -12.92
N SER A 42 -5.64 -2.29 -12.08
CA SER A 42 -4.34 -2.80 -12.51
C SER A 42 -4.02 -4.15 -11.84
N GLN A 43 -3.94 -4.18 -10.51
CA GLN A 43 -3.37 -5.30 -9.76
C GLN A 43 -4.45 -6.17 -9.10
N LEU A 44 -5.65 -5.63 -8.87
CA LEU A 44 -6.70 -6.36 -8.14
C LEU A 44 -7.11 -7.69 -8.81
N GLN A 45 -7.08 -7.80 -10.14
CA GLN A 45 -7.31 -9.08 -10.81
C GLN A 45 -6.32 -10.16 -10.36
N LEU A 46 -5.02 -9.82 -10.27
CA LEU A 46 -3.98 -10.73 -9.77
C LEU A 46 -4.18 -11.03 -8.29
N TYR A 47 -4.68 -10.08 -7.51
CA TYR A 47 -4.91 -10.25 -6.08
C TYR A 47 -6.07 -11.19 -5.78
N LEU A 48 -7.13 -11.16 -6.59
CA LEU A 48 -8.32 -11.96 -6.39
C LEU A 48 -8.19 -13.38 -6.97
N ASP A 49 -7.66 -13.51 -8.18
CA ASP A 49 -7.68 -14.77 -8.95
C ASP A 49 -6.26 -15.30 -9.28
N GLY A 50 -5.23 -14.65 -8.76
CA GLY A 50 -3.85 -15.12 -8.86
C GLY A 50 -3.45 -16.08 -7.74
N PRO A 51 -2.14 -16.42 -7.69
CA PRO A 51 -1.57 -17.24 -6.62
C PRO A 51 -1.88 -16.70 -5.22
N ASP A 52 -2.15 -17.62 -4.30
CA ASP A 52 -2.40 -17.35 -2.88
C ASP A 52 -1.10 -17.22 -2.08
N ASP A 53 -0.35 -16.18 -2.38
CA ASP A 53 0.99 -15.92 -1.84
C ASP A 53 1.16 -14.47 -1.35
N LYS A 54 0.05 -13.79 -1.06
CA LYS A 54 0.02 -12.36 -0.68
C LYS A 54 -0.72 -12.14 0.63
N MET A 55 -0.27 -11.12 1.37
CA MET A 55 -1.03 -10.53 2.47
C MET A 55 -1.23 -9.05 2.20
N PHE A 56 -2.39 -8.52 2.57
CA PHE A 56 -2.80 -7.16 2.22
C PHE A 56 -2.86 -6.28 3.46
N THR A 57 -2.19 -5.13 3.44
CA THR A 57 -2.41 -4.09 4.44
C THR A 57 -3.13 -2.91 3.79
N ILE A 58 -4.35 -2.65 4.23
CA ILE A 58 -5.21 -1.57 3.73
C ILE A 58 -5.26 -0.46 4.77
N ILE A 59 -4.92 0.77 4.38
CA ILE A 59 -4.98 1.95 5.27
C ILE A 59 -6.20 2.77 4.87
N THR A 60 -7.09 2.98 5.83
CA THR A 60 -8.45 3.49 5.62
C THR A 60 -8.69 4.76 6.42
N GLN A 61 -9.59 5.62 5.94
CA GLN A 61 -10.04 6.81 6.67
C GLN A 61 -11.54 7.07 6.45
N PRO A 62 -12.22 7.82 7.33
CA PRO A 62 -13.57 8.30 7.04
C PRO A 62 -13.58 9.25 5.84
N LEU A 63 -14.39 8.92 4.83
CA LEU A 63 -14.51 9.68 3.56
C LEU A 63 -15.91 10.22 3.29
N ALA A 64 -16.93 9.74 4.01
CA ALA A 64 -18.31 10.11 3.78
C ALA A 64 -18.53 11.63 3.77
N GLY A 65 -19.29 12.10 2.79
CA GLY A 65 -19.61 13.52 2.60
C GLY A 65 -18.44 14.41 2.17
N ARG A 66 -17.23 13.85 1.93
CA ARG A 66 -16.10 14.64 1.41
C ARG A 66 -16.19 14.80 -0.11
N GLY A 67 -15.66 15.91 -0.62
CA GLY A 67 -15.63 16.21 -2.04
C GLY A 67 -16.97 16.70 -2.58
N ASP A 68 -17.06 16.82 -3.90
CA ASP A 68 -18.24 17.36 -4.57
C ASP A 68 -19.38 16.35 -4.62
N LEU A 69 -20.61 16.84 -4.49
CA LEU A 69 -21.83 16.08 -4.75
C LEU A 69 -21.96 15.81 -6.24
N VAL A 70 -22.36 14.59 -6.61
CA VAL A 70 -22.69 14.24 -7.98
C VAL A 70 -24.06 14.82 -8.35
N PRO A 71 -24.13 15.76 -9.33
CA PRO A 71 -25.39 16.36 -9.74
C PRO A 71 -26.34 15.31 -10.36
N PRO A 72 -27.64 15.28 -9.99
CA PRO A 72 -28.59 14.29 -10.51
C PRO A 72 -28.75 14.30 -12.03
N ASP A 73 -28.71 15.48 -12.65
CA ASP A 73 -28.79 15.66 -14.10
C ASP A 73 -27.57 15.09 -14.82
N LEU A 74 -26.37 15.32 -14.27
CA LEU A 74 -25.13 14.73 -14.79
C LEU A 74 -25.13 13.21 -14.64
N ALA A 75 -25.56 12.71 -13.48
CA ALA A 75 -25.65 11.27 -13.21
C ALA A 75 -26.60 10.56 -14.19
N ALA A 76 -27.76 11.15 -14.46
CA ALA A 76 -28.72 10.64 -15.43
C ALA A 76 -28.15 10.68 -16.86
N HIS A 77 -27.45 11.75 -17.24
CA HIS A 77 -26.84 11.84 -18.56
C HIS A 77 -25.76 10.75 -18.79
N ALA A 78 -25.05 10.36 -17.73
CA ALA A 78 -24.01 9.35 -17.77
C ALA A 78 -24.50 7.92 -17.48
N GLY A 79 -25.80 7.71 -17.19
CA GLY A 79 -26.36 6.39 -16.86
C GLY A 79 -25.83 5.78 -15.56
N ILE A 80 -25.51 6.65 -14.59
CA ILE A 80 -24.95 6.33 -13.27
C ILE A 80 -25.81 6.95 -12.17
N GLU A 81 -27.14 6.88 -12.33
CA GLU A 81 -28.13 7.53 -11.46
C GLU A 81 -27.98 7.13 -9.99
N PHE A 82 -27.43 5.96 -9.70
CA PHE A 82 -27.16 5.50 -8.34
C PHE A 82 -26.16 6.38 -7.58
N LEU A 83 -25.35 7.18 -8.29
CA LEU A 83 -24.43 8.13 -7.68
C LEU A 83 -25.07 9.49 -7.38
N ALA A 84 -26.27 9.77 -7.91
CA ALA A 84 -26.93 11.05 -7.70
C ALA A 84 -27.14 11.33 -6.20
N GLY A 85 -26.68 12.49 -5.74
CA GLY A 85 -26.78 12.89 -4.33
C GLY A 85 -25.72 12.28 -3.40
N HIS A 86 -24.80 11.47 -3.91
CA HIS A 86 -23.60 11.03 -3.20
C HIS A 86 -22.43 11.95 -3.50
N THR A 87 -21.46 12.04 -2.58
CA THR A 87 -20.19 12.73 -2.85
C THR A 87 -19.14 11.78 -3.43
N THR A 88 -18.08 12.33 -4.02
CA THR A 88 -16.92 11.52 -4.45
C THR A 88 -16.27 10.77 -3.28
N GLY A 89 -16.31 11.34 -2.07
CA GLY A 89 -15.88 10.69 -0.84
C GLY A 89 -16.78 9.51 -0.42
N ASP A 90 -18.09 9.59 -0.66
CA ASP A 90 -19.00 8.46 -0.43
C ASP A 90 -18.66 7.29 -1.36
N LEU A 91 -18.41 7.57 -2.64
CA LEU A 91 -17.99 6.57 -3.63
C LEU A 91 -16.65 5.94 -3.24
N LEU A 92 -15.63 6.74 -2.95
CA LEU A 92 -14.32 6.23 -2.54
C LEU A 92 -14.38 5.42 -1.24
N GLY A 93 -15.24 5.82 -0.30
CA GLY A 93 -15.52 5.06 0.93
C GLY A 93 -16.16 3.70 0.64
N ALA A 94 -17.13 3.64 -0.27
CA ALA A 94 -17.74 2.39 -0.70
C ALA A 94 -16.72 1.47 -1.40
N GLU A 95 -15.89 2.02 -2.28
CA GLU A 95 -14.81 1.28 -2.97
C GLU A 95 -13.77 0.71 -2.00
N GLN A 96 -13.44 1.46 -0.94
CA GLN A 96 -12.55 1.04 0.15
C GLN A 96 -13.07 -0.23 0.84
N ASP A 97 -14.30 -0.19 1.32
CA ASP A 97 -14.89 -1.32 2.05
C ASP A 97 -15.16 -2.49 1.10
N ALA A 98 -15.66 -2.24 -0.12
CA ALA A 98 -15.90 -3.28 -1.12
C ALA A 98 -14.62 -4.04 -1.51
N THR A 99 -13.47 -3.36 -1.58
CA THR A 99 -12.20 -4.03 -1.89
C THR A 99 -11.73 -4.93 -0.75
N ILE A 100 -11.89 -4.49 0.50
CA ILE A 100 -11.58 -5.30 1.68
C ILE A 100 -12.47 -6.54 1.70
N ASP A 101 -13.78 -6.36 1.51
CA ASP A 101 -14.76 -7.45 1.49
C ASP A 101 -14.47 -8.44 0.36
N SER A 102 -14.13 -7.94 -0.84
CA SER A 102 -13.78 -8.79 -1.98
C SER A 102 -12.53 -9.63 -1.70
N LEU A 103 -11.46 -9.03 -1.16
CA LEU A 103 -10.25 -9.76 -0.78
C LEU A 103 -10.55 -10.84 0.27
N CYS A 104 -11.31 -10.50 1.32
CA CYS A 104 -11.71 -11.45 2.37
C CYS A 104 -12.58 -12.59 1.81
N ALA A 105 -13.53 -12.29 0.92
CA ALA A 105 -14.40 -13.28 0.29
C ALA A 105 -13.62 -14.26 -0.61
N HIS A 106 -12.49 -13.83 -1.17
CA HIS A 106 -11.56 -14.68 -1.93
C HIS A 106 -10.51 -15.36 -1.03
N GLY A 107 -10.69 -15.36 0.29
CA GLY A 107 -9.82 -16.04 1.25
C GLY A 107 -8.47 -15.37 1.47
N ARG A 108 -8.29 -14.11 1.03
CA ARG A 108 -7.01 -13.42 1.12
C ARG A 108 -6.76 -12.89 2.54
N PRO A 109 -5.54 -13.03 3.11
CA PRO A 109 -5.20 -12.42 4.40
C PRO A 109 -5.21 -10.89 4.30
N VAL A 110 -6.14 -10.23 5.01
CA VAL A 110 -6.27 -8.77 5.03
C VAL A 110 -6.06 -8.22 6.43
N ARG A 111 -5.20 -7.21 6.53
CA ARG A 111 -5.04 -6.33 7.68
C ARG A 111 -5.57 -4.94 7.33
N ARG A 112 -6.48 -4.41 8.15
CA ARG A 112 -7.00 -3.04 8.04
C ARG A 112 -6.39 -2.16 9.13
N ILE A 113 -5.93 -0.97 8.75
CA ILE A 113 -5.44 0.07 9.67
C ILE A 113 -6.30 1.33 9.44
N ASP A 114 -7.20 1.61 10.36
CA ASP A 114 -8.04 2.81 10.34
C ASP A 114 -7.32 4.01 10.95
N VAL A 115 -7.26 5.10 10.21
CA VAL A 115 -6.80 6.41 10.71
C VAL A 115 -7.94 7.42 10.66
N ALA A 116 -8.07 8.23 11.71
CA ALA A 116 -9.19 9.18 11.82
C ALA A 116 -9.14 10.25 10.71
N ARG A 117 -7.95 10.66 10.29
CA ARG A 117 -7.68 11.60 9.20
C ARG A 117 -6.24 11.47 8.74
N ILE A 118 -5.96 11.81 7.48
CA ILE A 118 -4.59 11.96 7.01
C ILE A 118 -4.07 13.35 7.39
N ASP A 119 -3.20 13.38 8.38
CA ASP A 119 -2.53 14.58 8.88
C ASP A 119 -1.09 14.22 9.32
N PRO A 120 -0.26 15.22 9.71
CA PRO A 120 1.10 14.93 10.17
C PRO A 120 1.18 14.01 11.39
N THR A 121 0.18 14.03 12.27
CA THR A 121 0.13 13.18 13.47
C THR A 121 -0.11 11.72 13.09
N ALA A 122 -1.08 11.45 12.23
CA ALA A 122 -1.39 10.12 11.70
C ALA A 122 -0.21 9.58 10.88
N LEU A 123 0.42 10.42 10.05
CA LEU A 123 1.63 10.02 9.32
C LEU A 123 2.76 9.63 10.28
N GLY A 124 3.02 10.43 11.31
CA GLY A 124 4.03 10.10 12.33
C GLY A 124 3.72 8.81 13.07
N ALA A 125 2.46 8.59 13.44
CA ALA A 125 2.01 7.36 14.09
C ALA A 125 2.19 6.13 13.18
N LEU A 126 1.80 6.24 11.90
CA LEU A 126 2.03 5.17 10.91
C LEU A 126 3.52 4.88 10.76
N MET A 127 4.36 5.91 10.59
CA MET A 127 5.81 5.70 10.44
C MET A 127 6.41 4.96 11.65
N VAL A 128 6.10 5.39 12.88
CA VAL A 128 6.59 4.69 14.09
C VAL A 128 6.06 3.26 14.18
N HIS A 129 4.77 3.05 13.88
CA HIS A 129 4.17 1.72 13.87
C HIS A 129 4.92 0.77 12.94
N PHE A 130 5.13 1.17 11.68
CA PHE A 130 5.82 0.32 10.71
C PHE A 130 7.31 0.16 11.00
N MET A 131 8.00 1.14 11.60
CA MET A 131 9.37 0.96 12.08
C MET A 131 9.47 -0.11 13.17
N LEU A 132 8.58 -0.05 14.17
CA LEU A 132 8.56 -1.03 15.25
C LEU A 132 8.18 -2.43 14.75
N GLU A 133 7.22 -2.50 13.83
CA GLU A 133 6.82 -3.74 13.16
C GLU A 133 8.01 -4.38 12.42
N THR A 134 8.71 -3.62 11.58
CA THR A 134 9.87 -4.12 10.83
C THR A 134 10.95 -4.65 11.75
N VAL A 135 11.34 -3.89 12.79
CA VAL A 135 12.36 -4.33 13.76
C VAL A 135 11.92 -5.62 14.46
N THR A 136 10.66 -5.69 14.87
CA THR A 136 10.10 -6.88 15.53
C THR A 136 10.14 -8.09 14.59
N ALA A 137 9.70 -7.92 13.33
CA ALA A 137 9.72 -8.98 12.33
C ALA A 137 11.15 -9.48 12.04
N CYS A 138 12.14 -8.58 11.92
CA CYS A 138 13.54 -8.96 11.73
C CYS A 138 14.05 -9.83 12.89
N PHE A 139 13.77 -9.44 14.14
CA PHE A 139 14.17 -10.25 15.30
C PHE A 139 13.47 -11.61 15.34
N MET A 140 12.20 -11.69 14.95
CA MET A 140 11.49 -12.97 14.82
C MET A 140 12.07 -13.87 13.73
N LEU A 141 12.61 -13.29 12.66
CA LEU A 141 13.28 -13.99 11.56
C LEU A 141 14.76 -14.27 11.83
N GLY A 142 15.33 -13.77 12.93
CA GLY A 142 16.75 -13.92 13.23
C GLY A 142 17.69 -13.17 12.27
N VAL A 143 17.23 -12.05 11.70
CA VAL A 143 18.04 -11.18 10.83
C VAL A 143 18.32 -9.83 11.51
N ASP A 144 19.46 -9.22 11.18
CA ASP A 144 19.76 -7.86 11.66
C ASP A 144 18.87 -6.85 10.92
N PRO A 145 18.06 -6.01 11.60
CA PRO A 145 17.22 -5.00 10.94
C PRO A 145 17.99 -3.80 10.38
N PHE A 146 19.25 -3.58 10.78
CA PHE A 146 19.95 -2.30 10.62
C PHE A 146 21.11 -2.30 9.60
N ASP A 147 21.49 -3.45 9.05
CA ASP A 147 22.52 -3.57 8.01
C ASP A 147 21.93 -3.75 6.59
N GLN A 148 22.79 -3.77 5.57
CA GLN A 148 22.40 -3.99 4.17
C GLN A 148 23.54 -4.59 3.32
N PRO A 149 24.22 -5.66 3.77
CA PRO A 149 25.51 -6.08 3.19
C PRO A 149 25.44 -6.44 1.71
N ALA A 150 24.33 -7.00 1.23
CA ALA A 150 24.19 -7.46 -0.14
C ALA A 150 24.21 -6.33 -1.20
N VAL A 151 23.88 -5.09 -0.82
CA VAL A 151 23.82 -3.98 -1.79
C VAL A 151 25.20 -3.48 -2.22
N ASP A 152 26.25 -3.84 -1.46
CA ASP A 152 27.61 -3.40 -1.76
C ASP A 152 28.20 -4.09 -3.00
N ASP A 153 27.77 -5.32 -3.33
CA ASP A 153 28.19 -6.03 -4.55
C ASP A 153 27.90 -5.20 -5.82
N GLY A 154 26.71 -4.60 -5.91
CA GLY A 154 26.35 -3.73 -7.03
C GLY A 154 27.25 -2.50 -7.14
N LYS A 155 27.65 -1.91 -6.00
CA LYS A 155 28.56 -0.75 -5.97
C LYS A 155 29.96 -1.14 -6.41
N GLU A 156 30.46 -2.30 -5.97
CA GLU A 156 31.78 -2.80 -6.33
C GLU A 156 31.87 -3.10 -7.83
N ARG A 157 30.88 -3.79 -8.40
CA ARG A 157 30.82 -4.07 -9.83
C ARG A 157 30.74 -2.81 -10.68
N ALA A 158 29.92 -1.84 -10.27
CA ALA A 158 29.81 -0.56 -10.98
C ALA A 158 31.17 0.18 -11.00
N ARG A 159 31.92 0.17 -9.90
CA ARG A 159 33.27 0.75 -9.84
C ARG A 159 34.24 0.01 -10.76
N ALA A 160 34.22 -1.32 -10.75
CA ALA A 160 35.10 -2.12 -11.61
C ALA A 160 34.88 -1.80 -13.10
N LEU A 161 33.62 -1.77 -13.55
CA LEU A 161 33.26 -1.46 -14.94
C LEU A 161 33.73 -0.05 -15.37
N LEU A 162 33.68 0.94 -14.47
CA LEU A 162 34.15 2.29 -14.77
C LEU A 162 35.68 2.40 -14.81
N MET A 163 36.40 1.50 -14.14
CA MET A 163 37.86 1.47 -14.14
C MET A 163 38.43 0.71 -15.35
N GLU A 164 37.70 -0.26 -15.89
CA GLU A 164 38.09 -1.01 -17.11
C GLU A 164 38.00 -0.19 -18.40
N THR A 165 37.22 0.90 -18.42
CA THR A 165 37.06 1.79 -19.59
C THR A 165 38.19 2.81 -19.75
N LYS A 166 39.36 2.58 -19.12
CA LYS A 166 40.59 3.38 -19.27
C LYS A 166 41.67 2.59 -19.99
#